data_AF-A0A5S5MCN6-F1
#
_entry.id   AF-A0A5S5MCN6-F1
#
_cell.length_a   1.000
_cell.length_b   1.000
_cell.length_c   1.000
_cell.angle_alpha   90.00
_cell.angle_beta   90.00
_cell.angle_gamma   90.00
#
_symmetry.space_group_name_H-M   'P 1'
#
loop_
_entity.id
_entity.type
_entity.pdbx_description
1 polymer ?
#
loop_
_entity_poly.entity_id
_entity_poly.type
_entity_poly.pdbx_seq_one_letter_code
_entity_poly.pdbx_strand_id
1 'polypeptide(L)'
;MEFCFFCESIIYDTEITGFVLEVRHTGTKTYYLKYRNKRKEQRQYKIGDEKSLTFTKASQAARKIRSRVVIGEDPVDDRKQLCKMMTLEAFVQSRYIPFVQGYNLDSLLICIPTTLNAVLIFCVRT
;
A
#
# COMPACT_ATOMS: atom_id res chain seq x y z
N MET A 1 4.97 31.52 28.72
CA MET A 1 4.47 30.26 28.13
C MET A 1 5.02 30.14 26.73
N GLU A 2 6.22 29.58 26.58
CA GLU A 2 6.75 29.16 25.27
C GLU A 2 7.56 27.89 25.52
N PHE A 3 6.94 26.73 25.33
CA PHE A 3 7.66 25.48 25.17
C PHE A 3 7.72 25.18 23.67
N CYS A 4 8.83 25.53 23.04
CA CYS A 4 9.13 25.12 21.68
C CYS A 4 9.41 23.61 21.67
N PHE A 5 8.37 22.79 21.48
CA PHE A 5 8.42 21.32 21.46
C PHE A 5 8.69 20.75 20.05
N PHE A 6 9.40 21.49 19.20
CA PHE A 6 9.57 21.21 17.76
C PHE A 6 10.98 20.75 17.36
N CYS A 7 11.72 20.08 18.24
CA CYS A 7 13.00 19.50 17.85
C CYS A 7 12.77 18.14 17.17
N GLU A 8 12.40 18.17 15.89
CA GLU A 8 12.53 17.02 15.01
C GLU A 8 14.01 16.88 14.64
N SER A 9 14.64 15.79 15.07
CA SER A 9 16.06 15.54 14.77
C SER A 9 16.16 14.49 13.66
N ILE A 10 16.91 14.84 12.62
CA ILE A 10 17.10 14.03 11.42
C ILE A 10 18.56 13.58 11.40
N ILE A 11 18.78 12.28 11.55
CA ILE A 11 20.12 11.68 11.57
C ILE A 11 20.36 10.95 10.26
N TYR A 12 21.50 11.22 9.63
CA TYR A 12 21.92 10.60 8.38
C TYR A 12 22.95 9.50 8.65
N ASP A 13 22.83 8.40 7.92
CA ASP A 13 23.85 7.37 7.89
C ASP A 13 24.97 7.76 6.90
N THR A 14 26.20 7.43 7.24
CA THR A 14 27.39 7.65 6.41
C THR A 14 27.59 6.55 5.38
N GLU A 15 27.14 5.32 5.68
CA GLU A 15 27.33 4.17 4.79
C GLU A 15 26.35 4.19 3.61
N ILE A 16 25.08 4.45 3.89
CA ILE A 16 24.01 4.40 2.89
C ILE A 16 23.51 5.81 2.62
N THR A 17 23.86 6.35 1.45
CA THR A 17 23.42 7.70 1.09
C THR A 17 21.89 7.80 1.05
N GLY A 18 21.35 8.84 1.66
CA GLY A 18 19.90 9.06 1.72
C GLY A 18 19.15 8.16 2.71
N PHE A 19 19.83 7.29 3.47
CA PHE A 19 19.22 6.59 4.60
C PHE A 19 19.17 7.52 5.82
N VAL A 20 18.00 7.64 6.42
CA VAL A 20 17.69 8.66 7.42
C VAL A 20 16.88 8.08 8.57
N LEU A 21 17.24 8.45 9.79
CA LEU A 21 16.42 8.23 10.98
C LEU A 21 15.77 9.56 11.38
N GLU A 22 14.45 9.61 11.31
CA GLU A 22 13.64 10.72 11.83
C GLU A 22 13.26 10.42 13.27
N VAL A 23 13.64 11.29 14.21
CA VAL A 23 13.25 11.20 15.61
C VAL A 23 12.28 12.33 15.93
N ARG A 24 11.05 11.96 16.25
CA ARG A 24 10.00 12.91 16.66
C ARG A 24 10.13 13.25 18.14
N HIS A 25 9.62 14.42 18.53
CA HIS A 25 9.54 14.84 19.94
C HIS A 25 8.80 13.81 20.83
N THR A 26 7.83 13.08 20.27
CA THR A 26 7.09 11.99 20.94
C THR A 26 7.97 10.76 21.23
N GLY A 27 9.23 10.75 20.78
CA GLY A 27 10.14 9.61 20.90
C GLY A 27 9.95 8.52 19.85
N THR A 28 9.07 8.73 18.88
CA THR A 28 8.90 7.79 17.76
C THR A 28 10.04 7.98 16.78
N LYS A 29 10.80 6.91 16.51
CA LYS A 29 11.88 6.89 15.55
C LYS A 29 11.47 6.10 14.32
N THR A 30 11.64 6.68 13.14
CA THR A 30 11.23 6.08 11.88
C THR A 30 12.38 6.10 10.89
N TYR A 31 12.62 4.95 10.26
CA TYR A 31 13.61 4.81 9.20
C TYR A 31 13.00 5.19 7.85
N TYR A 32 13.68 6.10 7.17
CA TYR A 32 13.34 6.57 5.84
C TYR A 32 14.50 6.39 4.86
N LEU A 33 14.15 6.24 3.59
CA LEU A 33 15.08 6.32 2.47
C LEU A 33 14.66 7.45 1.53
N LYS A 34 15.50 8.48 1.41
CA LYS A 34 15.37 9.56 0.44
C LYS A 34 16.09 9.17 -0.84
N TYR A 35 15.38 9.22 -1.96
CA TYR A 35 15.95 8.94 -3.29
C TYR A 35 15.32 9.82 -4.35
N ARG A 36 15.93 9.80 -5.54
CA ARG A 36 15.36 10.42 -6.74
C ARG A 36 14.91 9.31 -7.68
N ASN A 37 13.70 9.45 -8.20
CA ASN A 37 13.12 8.49 -9.12
C ASN A 37 13.65 8.72 -10.56
N LYS A 38 13.24 7.88 -11.52
CA LYS A 38 13.58 8.06 -12.95
C LYS A 38 13.18 9.43 -13.52
N ARG A 39 12.10 10.02 -13.02
CA ARG A 39 11.58 11.36 -13.39
C ARG A 39 12.29 12.50 -12.63
N LYS A 40 13.38 12.21 -11.90
CA LYS A 40 14.16 13.14 -11.08
C LYS A 40 13.38 13.79 -9.93
N GLU A 41 12.23 13.23 -9.56
CA GLU A 41 11.45 13.70 -8.42
C GLU A 41 12.05 13.15 -7.12
N GLN A 42 12.18 14.02 -6.11
CA GLN A 42 12.61 13.59 -4.78
C GLN A 42 11.47 12.88 -4.07
N ARG A 43 11.72 11.64 -3.66
CA ARG A 43 10.75 10.79 -2.94
C ARG A 43 11.35 10.32 -1.62
N GLN A 44 10.49 10.16 -0.63
CA GLN A 44 10.83 9.61 0.69
C GLN A 44 10.03 8.33 0.89
N TYR A 45 10.73 7.23 1.12
CA TYR A 45 10.12 5.92 1.37
C TYR A 45 10.25 5.55 2.84
N LYS A 46 9.12 5.29 3.49
CA LYS A 46 9.07 4.79 4.87
C LYS A 46 9.43 3.30 4.86
N ILE A 47 10.55 2.95 5.50
CA ILE A 47 10.97 1.55 5.65
C ILE A 47 10.24 0.91 6.83
N GLY A 48 10.21 1.60 7.97
CA GLY A 48 9.58 1.09 9.19
C GLY A 48 9.96 1.90 10.42
N ASP A 49 9.31 1.60 11.54
CA ASP A 49 9.57 2.23 12.83
C ASP A 49 10.63 1.43 13.61
N GLU A 50 11.35 2.05 14.54
CA GLU A 50 12.40 1.39 15.34
C GLU A 50 11.89 0.18 16.13
N LYS A 51 10.63 0.23 16.59
CA LYS A 51 10.01 -0.85 17.38
C LYS A 51 9.76 -2.11 16.56
N SER A 52 9.46 -1.96 15.26
CA SER A 52 9.15 -3.09 14.38
C SER A 52 10.37 -3.60 13.62
N LEU A 53 11.39 -2.76 13.43
CA LEU A 53 12.55 -3.09 12.63
C LEU A 53 13.86 -2.74 13.35
N THR A 54 14.71 -3.75 13.57
CA THR A 54 16.08 -3.55 14.05
C THR A 54 16.92 -2.80 13.01
N PHE A 55 17.90 -2.01 13.46
CA PHE A 55 18.81 -1.25 12.59
C PHE A 55 19.43 -2.11 11.46
N THR A 56 19.95 -3.29 11.78
CA THR A 56 20.56 -4.20 10.79
C THR A 56 19.58 -4.57 9.66
N LYS A 57 18.33 -4.84 10.01
CA LYS A 57 17.27 -5.15 9.05
C LYS A 57 16.88 -3.92 8.24
N ALA A 58 16.81 -2.75 8.89
CA ALA A 58 16.53 -1.46 8.23
C ALA A 58 17.61 -1.12 7.19
N SER A 59 18.89 -1.26 7.55
CA SER A 59 20.03 -1.05 6.66
C SER A 59 20.00 -2.01 5.47
N GLN A 60 19.76 -3.30 5.72
CA GLN A 60 19.62 -4.29 4.64
C GLN A 60 18.44 -3.97 3.70
N ALA A 61 17.29 -3.57 4.25
CA ALA A 61 16.12 -3.17 3.47
C ALA A 61 16.41 -1.90 2.65
N ALA A 62 17.08 -0.90 3.24
CA ALA A 62 17.48 0.32 2.56
C ALA A 62 18.39 0.03 1.37
N ARG A 63 19.39 -0.85 1.52
CA ARG A 63 20.27 -1.30 0.42
C ARG A 63 19.45 -1.96 -0.69
N LYS A 64 18.55 -2.89 -0.36
CA LYS A 64 17.68 -3.58 -1.33
C LYS A 64 16.78 -2.61 -2.11
N ILE A 65 16.16 -1.65 -1.42
CA ILE A 65 15.28 -0.66 -2.04
C ILE A 65 16.11 0.26 -2.94
N ARG A 66 17.28 0.70 -2.46
CA ARG A 66 18.19 1.52 -3.25
C ARG A 66 18.65 0.81 -4.52
N SER A 67 19.00 -0.48 -4.46
CA SER A 67 19.36 -1.25 -5.66
C SER A 67 18.23 -1.26 -6.69
N ARG A 68 16.97 -1.42 -6.26
CA ARG A 68 15.79 -1.34 -7.13
C ARG A 68 15.64 0.03 -7.78
N VAL A 69 15.83 1.10 -7.01
CA VAL A 69 15.82 2.48 -7.54
C VAL A 69 16.93 2.71 -8.57
N VAL A 70 18.12 2.14 -8.36
CA VAL A 70 19.24 2.24 -9.32
C VAL A 70 18.94 1.49 -10.63
N ILE A 71 18.29 0.32 -10.55
CA ILE A 71 17.76 -0.39 -11.72
C ILE A 71 16.63 0.43 -12.39
N GLY A 72 16.01 1.31 -11.62
CA GLY A 72 14.99 2.25 -12.07
C GLY A 72 13.56 1.78 -11.79
N GLU A 73 13.38 0.86 -10.87
CA GLU A 73 12.07 0.51 -10.32
C GLU A 73 11.70 1.53 -9.22
N ASP A 74 10.45 1.98 -9.20
CA ASP A 74 9.96 2.95 -8.23
C ASP A 74 9.00 2.25 -7.22
N PRO A 75 9.46 1.92 -6.01
CA PRO A 75 8.70 1.07 -5.07
C PRO A 75 7.39 1.69 -4.59
N VAL A 76 7.28 3.03 -4.66
CA VAL A 76 6.04 3.75 -4.32
C VAL A 76 5.01 3.59 -5.43
N ASP A 77 5.44 3.64 -6.68
CA ASP A 77 4.55 3.55 -7.83
C ASP A 77 4.09 2.11 -8.05
N ASP A 78 4.96 1.12 -7.80
CA ASP A 78 4.56 -0.30 -7.78
C ASP A 78 3.41 -0.53 -6.79
N ARG A 79 3.54 0.00 -5.56
CA ARG A 79 2.47 -0.11 -4.54
C ARG A 79 1.19 0.58 -5.01
N LYS A 80 1.28 1.73 -5.66
CA LYS A 80 0.10 2.43 -6.20
C LYS A 80 -0.54 1.68 -7.35
N GLN A 81 0.24 1.06 -8.23
CA GLN A 81 -0.26 0.23 -9.32
C GLN A 81 -1.04 -0.97 -8.75
N LEU A 82 -0.51 -1.61 -7.71
CA LEU A 82 -1.21 -2.68 -6.99
C LEU A 82 -2.51 -2.22 -6.30
N CYS A 83 -2.61 -0.95 -5.89
CA CYS A 83 -3.88 -0.42 -5.38
C CYS A 83 -4.86 -0.03 -6.49
N LYS A 84 -4.36 0.31 -7.69
CA LYS A 84 -5.19 0.64 -8.86
C LYS A 84 -5.76 -0.59 -9.55
N MET A 85 -5.07 -1.73 -9.46
CA MET A 85 -5.60 -2.97 -10.04
C MET A 85 -6.84 -3.40 -9.26
N MET A 86 -7.92 -3.66 -9.99
CA MET A 86 -9.15 -4.21 -9.40
C MET A 86 -8.89 -5.63 -8.92
N THR A 87 -9.46 -6.01 -7.78
CA THR A 87 -9.38 -7.39 -7.30
C THR A 87 -10.19 -8.32 -8.21
N LEU A 88 -9.85 -9.61 -8.22
CA LEU A 88 -10.60 -10.60 -9.00
C LEU A 88 -12.08 -10.64 -8.61
N GLU A 89 -12.39 -10.59 -7.32
CA GLU A 89 -13.79 -10.57 -6.84
C GLU A 89 -14.56 -9.36 -7.36
N ALA A 90 -13.97 -8.16 -7.26
CA ALA A 90 -14.57 -6.94 -7.77
C ALA A 90 -14.76 -6.99 -9.28
N PHE A 91 -13.80 -7.59 -10.02
CA PHE A 91 -13.95 -7.84 -11.46
C PHE A 91 -15.10 -8.79 -11.76
N VAL A 92 -15.22 -9.90 -11.01
CA VAL A 92 -16.27 -10.90 -11.23
C VAL A 92 -17.65 -10.26 -11.06
N GLN A 93 -17.87 -9.55 -9.96
CA GLN A 93 -19.16 -8.94 -9.65
C GLN A 93 -19.50 -7.79 -10.61
N SER A 94 -18.55 -6.90 -10.89
CA SER A 94 -18.84 -5.68 -11.67
C SER A 94 -18.85 -5.89 -13.18
N ARG A 95 -18.07 -6.85 -13.70
CA ARG A 95 -17.84 -6.98 -15.14
C ARG A 95 -18.17 -8.37 -15.69
N TYR A 96 -17.84 -9.43 -14.98
CA TYR A 96 -18.01 -10.81 -15.49
C TYR A 96 -19.45 -11.32 -15.39
N ILE A 97 -20.08 -11.22 -14.22
CA ILE A 97 -21.48 -11.64 -14.02
C ILE A 97 -22.45 -10.95 -14.98
N PRO A 98 -22.44 -9.61 -15.15
CA PRO A 98 -23.34 -8.96 -16.11
C PRO A 98 -23.06 -9.37 -17.56
N PHE A 99 -21.81 -9.73 -17.89
CA PHE A 99 -21.47 -10.25 -19.21
C PHE A 99 -22.11 -11.63 -19.45
N VAL A 100 -22.05 -12.54 -18.46
CA VAL A 100 -22.66 -13.88 -18.58
C VAL A 100 -24.20 -13.81 -18.62
N GLN A 101 -24.81 -12.91 -17.85
CA GLN A 101 -26.26 -12.70 -17.85
C GLN A 101 -26.81 -12.22 -19.20
N GLY A 102 -26.00 -11.55 -20.02
CA GLY A 102 -26.38 -11.12 -21.37
C GLY A 102 -26.50 -12.25 -22.39
N TYR A 103 -25.94 -13.43 -22.08
CA TYR A 103 -26.24 -14.66 -22.80
C TYR A 103 -27.41 -15.29 -22.07
N ASN A 104 -28.55 -15.47 -22.74
CA ASN A 104 -29.80 -16.02 -22.19
C ASN A 104 -29.60 -17.45 -21.63
N LEU A 105 -28.93 -17.54 -20.50
CA LEU A 105 -28.65 -18.72 -19.68
C LEU A 105 -29.62 -18.70 -18.48
N ASP A 106 -30.80 -18.11 -18.67
CA ASP A 106 -31.88 -18.03 -17.67
C ASP A 106 -32.30 -19.43 -17.16
N SER A 107 -31.91 -20.49 -17.86
CA SER A 107 -32.19 -21.88 -17.48
C SER A 107 -31.11 -22.57 -16.64
N LEU A 108 -29.94 -21.96 -16.39
CA LEU A 108 -28.90 -22.55 -15.53
C LEU A 108 -28.58 -21.64 -14.35
N LEU A 109 -29.53 -21.64 -13.42
CA LEU A 109 -29.34 -21.49 -11.98
C LEU A 109 -27.89 -21.79 -11.55
N ILE A 110 -27.14 -20.75 -11.22
CA ILE A 110 -26.03 -20.89 -10.27
C ILE A 110 -26.53 -20.34 -8.94
N CYS A 111 -27.18 -21.23 -8.20
CA CYS A 111 -27.36 -21.12 -6.77
C CYS A 111 -25.96 -21.06 -6.14
N ILE A 112 -25.47 -19.87 -5.79
CA ILE A 112 -24.45 -19.74 -4.75
C ILE A 112 -25.22 -19.41 -3.49
N PRO A 113 -25.43 -20.38 -2.58
CA PRO A 113 -26.10 -20.10 -1.32
C PRO A 113 -25.13 -19.31 -0.45
N THR A 114 -25.16 -17.99 -0.55
CA THR A 114 -24.56 -17.13 0.48
C THR A 114 -25.47 -17.17 1.70
N THR A 115 -25.07 -18.01 2.63
CA THR A 115 -25.56 -18.24 4.00
C THR A 115 -26.41 -17.12 4.60
N LEU A 116 -27.63 -17.51 5.02
CA LEU A 116 -28.46 -16.94 6.09
C LEU A 116 -28.31 -15.43 6.37
N ASN A 117 -29.10 -14.64 5.65
CA ASN A 117 -29.90 -13.63 6.34
C ASN A 117 -31.15 -13.34 5.50
N ALA A 118 -32.19 -14.15 5.75
CA ALA A 118 -33.51 -13.97 5.17
C ALA A 118 -34.20 -12.79 5.87
N VAL A 119 -34.01 -11.58 5.34
CA VAL A 119 -34.95 -10.48 5.57
C VAL A 119 -35.92 -10.48 4.39
N LEU A 120 -37.13 -10.95 4.68
CA LEU A 120 -38.33 -10.82 3.86
C LEU A 120 -38.51 -9.38 3.37
N ILE A 121 -38.42 -9.15 2.06
CA ILE A 121 -39.14 -8.06 1.40
C ILE A 121 -39.75 -8.57 0.10
N PHE A 122 -41.07 -8.65 0.15
CA PHE A 122 -42.05 -8.84 -0.93
C PHE A 122 -41.97 -7.70 -1.97
N CYS A 123 -42.17 -8.02 -3.27
CA CYS A 123 -42.66 -7.18 -4.40
C CYS A 123 -41.98 -7.63 -5.71
N VAL A 124 -42.59 -7.89 -6.88
CA VAL A 124 -43.94 -7.77 -7.46
C VAL A 124 -44.01 -8.82 -8.58
N ARG A 125 -45.13 -9.53 -8.71
CA ARG A 125 -45.52 -10.22 -9.94
C ARG A 125 -46.97 -9.82 -10.22
N THR A 126 -47.19 -8.96 -11.20
CA THR A 126 -48.37 -9.03 -12.08
C THR A 126 -47.94 -9.77 -13.33
#